data_AF-A0A530L5G7-F1
#
_entry.id   AF-A0A530L5G7-F1
#
_cell.length_a   1.000
_cell.length_b   1.000
_cell.length_c   1.000
_cell.angle_alpha   90.00
_cell.angle_beta   90.00
_cell.angle_gamma   90.00
#
_symmetry.space_group_name_H-M   'P 1'
#
loop_
_entity.id
_entity.type
_entity.pdbx_description
1 polymer ?
#
loop_
_entity_poly.entity_id
_entity_poly.type
_entity_poly.pdbx_seq_one_letter_code
_entity_poly.pdbx_strand_id
1 'polypeptide(L)' 'QVAALMEPGDIIIDGGNSYYHEAVDHAARLALKGLSYVDVGTSGGVWGLERGYCLMIGGPDSAVQHLDPVFATLA' A
#
# COMPACT_ATOMS: atom_id res chain seq x y z
N GLN A 1 12.37 2.98 -6.74
CA GLN A 1 12.85 2.77 -8.14
C GLN A 1 11.70 2.84 -9.14
N VAL A 2 10.56 2.19 -8.89
CA VAL A 2 9.38 2.22 -9.77
C VAL A 2 8.76 3.62 -9.96
N ALA A 3 8.83 4.48 -8.94
CA ALA A 3 8.28 5.85 -8.98
C ALA A 3 8.82 6.76 -10.11
N ALA A 4 9.91 6.37 -10.79
CA ALA A 4 10.42 7.12 -11.96
C ALA A 4 9.64 6.82 -13.25
N LEU A 5 8.82 5.76 -13.25
CA LEU A 5 8.03 5.29 -14.39
C LEU A 5 6.52 5.57 -14.21
N MET A 6 6.14 6.32 -13.17
CA MET A 6 4.76 6.53 -12.74
C MET A 6 4.34 7.97 -12.97
N GLU A 7 3.04 8.18 -13.09
CA GLU A 7 2.42 9.49 -13.32
C GLU A 7 1.72 10.00 -12.05
N PRO A 8 1.58 11.32 -11.87
CA PRO A 8 0.81 11.87 -10.76
C PRO A 8 -0.60 11.28 -10.71
N GLY A 9 -1.02 10.82 -9.53
CA GLY A 9 -2.27 10.10 -9.31
C GLY A 9 -2.08 8.59 -9.12
N ASP A 10 -0.94 8.03 -9.55
CA ASP A 10 -0.66 6.61 -9.32
C ASP A 10 -0.41 6.29 -7.83
N ILE A 11 -0.64 5.04 -7.46
CA ILE A 11 -0.54 4.54 -6.09
C ILE A 11 0.51 3.43 -6.00
N ILE A 12 1.46 3.58 -5.07
CA ILE A 12 2.42 2.53 -4.70
C ILE A 12 1.91 1.84 -3.42
N ILE A 13 1.83 0.51 -3.46
CA ILE A 13 1.47 -0.32 -2.31
C ILE A 13 2.72 -1.06 -1.83
N ASP A 14 3.06 -0.94 -0.55
CA ASP A 14 4.04 -1.80 0.12
C ASP A 14 3.32 -2.83 0.99
N GLY A 15 3.29 -4.08 0.55
CA GLY A 15 2.69 -5.19 1.28
C GLY A 15 3.65 -5.92 2.25
N GLY A 16 4.88 -5.40 2.39
CA GLY A 16 5.96 -6.07 3.11
C GLY A 16 5.90 -5.89 4.64
N ASN A 17 6.92 -6.45 5.31
CA ASN A 17 7.18 -6.20 6.73
C ASN A 17 8.20 -5.06 6.90
N SER A 18 7.94 -3.94 6.23
CA SER A 18 8.82 -2.77 6.21
C SER A 18 8.78 -2.03 7.55
N TYR A 19 9.83 -1.26 7.86
CA TYR A 19 9.84 -0.45 9.08
C TYR A 19 8.99 0.80 8.89
N TYR A 20 7.99 1.01 9.75
CA TYR A 20 6.97 2.06 9.56
C TYR A 20 7.53 3.49 9.40
N HIS A 21 8.68 3.82 10.01
CA HIS A 21 9.28 5.15 9.79
C HIS A 21 9.74 5.33 8.35
N GLU A 22 10.21 4.28 7.68
CA GLU A 22 10.57 4.34 6.26
C GLU A 22 9.32 4.57 5.40
N ALA A 23 8.17 3.98 5.77
CA ALA A 23 6.89 4.22 5.12
C ALA A 23 6.48 5.70 5.20
N VAL A 24 6.66 6.34 6.37
CA VAL A 24 6.38 7.78 6.55
C VAL A 24 7.29 8.62 5.65
N ASP A 25 8.59 8.33 5.62
CA ASP A 25 9.55 9.03 4.78
C ASP A 25 9.27 8.83 3.28
N HIS A 26 8.85 7.62 2.90
CA HIS A 26 8.46 7.28 1.53
C HIS A 26 7.22 8.06 1.10
N ALA A 27 6.18 8.06 1.92
CA ALA A 27 4.95 8.81 1.67
C ALA A 27 5.25 10.31 1.46
N ALA A 28 6.07 10.91 2.34
CA ALA A 28 6.44 12.32 2.21
C ALA A 28 7.17 12.62 0.90
N ARG A 29 8.16 11.79 0.51
CA ARG A 29 8.93 11.99 -0.73
C ARG A 29 8.10 11.75 -1.99
N LEU A 30 7.19 10.79 -1.97
CA LEU A 30 6.35 10.42 -3.11
C LEU A 30 5.21 11.43 -3.33
N ALA A 31 4.68 12.00 -2.24
CA ALA A 31 3.69 13.08 -2.32
C ALA A 31 4.20 14.29 -3.12
N LEU A 32 5.49 14.62 -3.03
CA LEU A 32 6.11 15.69 -3.83
C LEU A 32 6.04 15.44 -5.35
N LYS A 33 5.83 14.19 -5.77
CA LYS A 33 5.66 13.78 -7.17
C LYS A 33 4.19 13.57 -7.55
N GLY A 34 3.25 13.87 -6.65
CA GLY A 34 1.83 13.57 -6.84
C GLY A 34 1.50 12.08 -6.77
N LEU A 35 2.38 11.26 -6.18
CA LEU A 35 2.17 9.83 -6.01
C LEU A 35 1.65 9.53 -4.61
N SER A 36 0.70 8.60 -4.51
CA SER A 36 0.25 8.09 -3.22
C SER A 36 1.07 6.87 -2.80
N TYR A 37 1.34 6.75 -1.51
CA TYR A 37 1.97 5.58 -0.93
C TYR A 37 1.05 4.97 0.11
N VAL A 38 0.85 3.67 0.04
CA VAL A 38 -0.01 2.90 0.95
C VAL A 38 0.81 1.75 1.52
N ASP A 39 0.99 1.78 2.83
CA ASP A 39 1.62 0.71 3.61
C ASP A 39 0.55 -0.31 4.00
N VAL A 40 0.78 -1.59 3.70
CA VAL A 40 -0.20 -2.67 3.91
C VAL A 40 0.47 -3.83 4.62
N GLY A 41 0.42 -3.79 5.95
CA GLY A 41 0.84 -4.93 6.76
C GLY A 41 0.03 -6.16 6.38
N THR A 42 0.70 -7.24 5.99
CA THR A 42 0.05 -8.46 5.48
C THR A 42 0.38 -9.65 6.36
N SER A 43 -0.66 -10.33 6.87
CA SER A 43 -0.54 -11.51 7.73
C SER A 43 -1.45 -12.65 7.27
N GLY A 44 -1.09 -13.89 7.61
CA GLY A 44 -1.80 -15.12 7.19
C GLY A 44 -0.89 -16.19 6.57
N GLY A 45 0.34 -15.82 6.19
CA GLY A 45 1.30 -16.72 5.58
C GLY A 45 0.79 -17.31 4.26
N VAL A 46 1.31 -18.48 3.87
CA VAL A 46 0.92 -19.14 2.61
C VAL A 46 -0.56 -19.53 2.56
N TRP A 47 -1.18 -19.74 3.72
CA TRP A 47 -2.59 -20.14 3.83
C TRP A 47 -3.56 -19.01 3.55
N GLY A 48 -3.09 -17.75 3.57
CA GLY A 48 -3.93 -16.61 3.21
C GLY A 48 -4.48 -16.68 1.78
N LEU A 49 -3.80 -17.39 0.88
CA LEU A 49 -4.28 -17.63 -0.48
C LEU A 49 -5.64 -18.34 -0.52
N GLU A 50 -5.89 -19.26 0.43
CA GLU A 50 -7.15 -20.01 0.51
C GLU A 50 -8.15 -19.39 1.48
N ARG A 51 -7.66 -18.70 2.52
CA ARG A 51 -8.46 -18.27 3.67
C ARG A 51 -8.73 -16.78 3.74
N GLY A 52 -8.10 -15.99 2.87
CA GLY A 52 -8.02 -14.55 3.01
C GLY A 52 -6.82 -14.12 3.86
N TYR A 53 -6.29 -12.94 3.55
CA TYR A 53 -5.20 -12.29 4.28
C TYR A 53 -5.73 -11.29 5.30
N CYS A 54 -5.07 -11.21 6.45
CA CYS A 54 -5.28 -10.07 7.35
C CYS A 54 -4.44 -8.90 6.84
N LEU A 55 -5.11 -7.82 6.42
CA LEU A 55 -4.51 -6.62 5.86
C LEU A 55 -4.68 -5.43 6.82
N MET A 56 -3.58 -4.75 7.14
CA MET A 56 -3.58 -3.51 7.93
C MET A 56 -3.11 -2.36 7.04
N ILE A 57 -4.06 -1.53 6.61
CA ILE A 57 -3.86 -0.55 5.54
C ILE A 57 -3.65 0.84 6.13
N GLY A 58 -2.54 1.49 5.78
CA GLY A 58 -2.21 2.86 6.15
C GLY A 58 -1.83 3.71 4.93
N GLY A 59 -2.48 4.86 4.75
CA GLY A 59 -2.22 5.76 3.64
C GLY A 59 -3.27 6.87 3.52
N PRO A 60 -3.21 7.70 2.47
CA PRO A 60 -4.21 8.74 2.24
C PRO A 60 -5.60 8.15 1.99
N ASP A 61 -6.65 8.74 2.58
CA ASP A 61 -8.03 8.25 2.49
C ASP A 61 -8.50 8.00 1.05
N SER A 62 -8.18 8.90 0.12
CA SER A 62 -8.57 8.77 -1.28
C SER A 62 -7.92 7.56 -1.97
N ALA A 63 -6.67 7.26 -1.62
CA ALA A 63 -5.94 6.11 -2.17
C ALA A 63 -6.48 4.81 -1.55
N VAL A 64 -6.75 4.80 -0.25
CA VAL A 64 -7.33 3.65 0.45
C VAL A 64 -8.73 3.34 -0.07
N GLN A 65 -9.58 4.35 -0.24
CA GLN A 65 -10.94 4.19 -0.80
C GLN A 65 -10.91 3.65 -2.23
N HIS A 66 -9.96 4.10 -3.06
CA HIS A 66 -9.80 3.59 -4.41
C HIS A 66 -9.42 2.10 -4.43
N LEU A 67 -8.59 1.67 -3.48
CA LEU A 67 -8.07 0.31 -3.38
C LEU A 67 -8.95 -0.67 -2.59
N ASP A 68 -9.95 -0.16 -1.85
CA ASP A 68 -10.85 -0.93 -1.00
C ASP A 68 -11.41 -2.21 -1.68
N PRO A 69 -11.87 -2.18 -2.95
CA PRO A 69 -12.38 -3.39 -3.60
C PRO A 69 -11.32 -4.50 -3.77
N VAL A 70 -10.06 -4.13 -3.98
CA VAL A 70 -8.96 -5.10 -4.12
C VAL A 70 -8.61 -5.70 -2.77
N PHE A 71 -8.56 -4.88 -1.72
CA PHE A 71 -8.32 -5.38 -0.37
C PHE A 71 -9.44 -6.32 0.10
N ALA A 72 -10.70 -5.98 -0.18
CA ALA A 72 -11.84 -6.84 0.13
C ALA A 72 -11.84 -8.18 -0.64
N THR A 73 -11.19 -8.23 -1.80
CA THR A 73 -11.04 -9.47 -2.58
C THR A 73 -9.95 -10.38 -2.00
N LEU A 74 -8.94 -9.81 -1.35
CA LEU A 74 -7.80 -10.53 -0.79
C LEU A 74 -8.01 -10.95 0.68
N ALA A 75 -8.93 -10.29 1.38
CA ALA A 75 -9.19 -10.49 2.81
C ALA A 75 -10.19 -11.61 3.12
#